data_AF-A0A2I8VNR2-F1
#
_entry.id   AF-A0A2I8VNR2-F1
#
_cell.length_a   1.000
_cell.length_b   1.000
_cell.length_c   1.000
_cell.angle_alpha   90.00
_cell.angle_beta   90.00
_cell.angle_gamma   90.00
#
_symmetry.space_group_name_H-M   'P 1'
#
loop_
_entity.id
_entity.type
_entity.pdbx_description
1 polymer ?
#
loop_
_entity_poly.entity_id
_entity_poly.type
_entity_poly.pdbx_seq_one_letter_code
_entity_poly.pdbx_strand_id
1 'polypeptide(L)'
;MASLRSPLALFVGFFVFVSVPLVAMWVSVGDVSLLAPLLGFMLYFLVAHVALPGWVYLDARSAGNGNAVAWTAVTFLVPVVGALVYVLLVRARRESASEG
;
A
#
# COMPACT_ATOMS: atom_id res chain seq x y z
N MET A 1 17.43 17.73 5.41
CA MET A 1 17.77 16.56 4.57
C MET A 1 17.12 15.33 5.19
N ALA A 2 16.12 14.74 4.55
CA ALA A 2 15.48 13.53 5.05
C ALA A 2 16.50 12.38 5.00
N SER A 3 16.87 11.84 6.16
CA SER A 3 17.80 10.72 6.26
C SER A 3 17.11 9.44 5.80
N LEU A 4 17.59 8.81 4.72
CA LEU A 4 17.18 7.47 4.26
C LEU A 4 17.40 6.35 5.31
N ARG A 5 17.94 6.68 6.49
CA ARG A 5 18.19 5.74 7.59
C ARG A 5 16.92 5.43 8.42
N SER A 6 15.82 6.16 8.20
CA SER A 6 14.55 5.89 8.87
C SER A 6 13.60 5.13 7.94
N PRO A 7 13.22 3.88 8.24
CA PRO A 7 12.21 3.14 7.48
C PRO A 7 10.90 3.91 7.33
N LEU A 8 10.53 4.70 8.34
CA LEU A 8 9.35 5.56 8.29
C LEU A 8 9.46 6.65 7.22
N ALA A 9 10.65 7.23 7.03
CA ALA A 9 10.88 8.21 5.98
C ALA A 9 10.72 7.60 4.58
N LEU A 10 11.07 6.33 4.40
CA LEU A 10 10.83 5.60 3.15
C LEU A 10 9.33 5.42 2.89
N PHE A 11 8.55 5.05 3.91
CA PHE A 11 7.10 4.88 3.76
C PHE A 11 6.40 6.21 3.43
N VAL A 12 6.77 7.29 4.12
CA VAL A 12 6.23 8.63 3.83
C VAL A 12 6.66 9.09 2.43
N GLY A 13 7.93 8.89 2.07
CA GLY A 13 8.42 9.20 0.73
C GLY A 13 7.68 8.44 -0.37
N PHE A 14 7.40 7.17 -0.14
CA PHE A 14 6.60 6.34 -1.05
C PHE A 14 5.15 6.83 -1.16
N PHE A 15 4.51 7.18 -0.05
CA PHE A 15 3.18 7.79 -0.08
C PHE A 15 3.16 9.09 -0.89
N VAL A 16 4.13 9.99 -0.68
CA VAL A 16 4.24 11.24 -1.46
C VAL A 16 4.47 10.94 -2.95
N PHE A 17 5.35 9.99 -3.26
CA PHE A 17 5.65 9.59 -4.63
C PHE A 17 4.42 9.06 -5.37
N VAL A 18 3.55 8.30 -4.71
CA VAL A 18 2.32 7.78 -5.32
C VAL A 18 1.20 8.81 -5.34
N SER A 19 1.05 9.60 -4.27
CA SER A 19 -0.05 10.55 -4.12
C SER A 19 0.08 11.77 -5.01
N VAL A 20 1.28 12.35 -5.15
CA VAL A 20 1.48 13.60 -5.91
C VAL A 20 1.08 13.46 -7.39
N PRO A 21 1.55 12.45 -8.15
CA PRO A 21 1.13 12.27 -9.53
C PRO A 21 -0.37 12.01 -9.66
N LEU A 22 -0.96 11.27 -8.72
CA LEU A 22 -2.39 10.97 -8.75
C LEU A 22 -3.24 12.22 -8.50
N VAL A 23 -2.85 13.04 -7.52
CA VAL A 23 -3.52 14.32 -7.25
C VAL A 23 -3.31 15.28 -8.42
N ALA A 24 -2.10 15.37 -8.99
CA ALA A 24 -1.82 16.20 -10.16
C ALA A 24 -2.68 15.78 -11.36
N MET A 25 -2.82 14.47 -11.60
CA MET A 25 -3.70 13.92 -12.63
C MET A 25 -5.15 14.32 -12.37
N TRP A 26 -5.66 14.12 -11.16
CA TRP A 26 -7.03 14.48 -10.81
C TRP A 26 -7.29 15.99 -10.94
N VAL A 27 -6.35 16.85 -10.54
CA VAL A 27 -6.46 18.30 -10.74
C VAL A 27 -6.50 18.67 -12.23
N SER A 28 -5.79 17.94 -13.09
CA SER A 28 -5.68 18.27 -14.52
C SER A 28 -6.92 17.88 -15.34
N VAL A 29 -7.53 16.72 -15.05
CA VAL A 29 -8.58 16.12 -15.90
C VAL A 29 -9.71 15.46 -15.10
N GLY A 30 -9.64 15.47 -13.77
CA GLY A 30 -10.60 14.79 -12.91
C GLY A 30 -11.88 15.59 -12.67
N ASP A 31 -12.96 14.86 -12.42
CA ASP A 31 -14.24 15.42 -11.97
C ASP A 31 -14.34 15.37 -10.43
N VAL A 32 -15.15 16.25 -9.86
CA VAL A 32 -15.49 16.31 -8.42
C VAL A 32 -16.10 15.00 -7.93
N SER A 33 -16.82 14.27 -8.79
CA SER A 33 -17.34 12.93 -8.48
C SER A 33 -16.23 11.92 -8.10
N LEU A 34 -15.00 12.14 -8.55
CA LEU A 34 -13.83 11.31 -8.22
C LEU A 34 -13.14 11.71 -6.91
N LEU A 35 -13.54 12.81 -6.27
CA LEU A 35 -12.90 13.29 -5.04
C LEU A 35 -13.02 12.26 -3.90
N ALA A 36 -14.21 11.70 -3.68
CA ALA A 36 -14.41 10.70 -2.64
C ALA A 36 -13.59 9.41 -2.91
N PRO A 37 -13.59 8.83 -4.13
CA PRO A 37 -12.68 7.74 -4.48
C PRO A 37 -11.19 8.08 -4.28
N LEU A 38 -10.75 9.28 -4.67
CA LEU A 38 -9.38 9.73 -4.51
C LEU A 38 -8.98 9.79 -3.03
N LEU A 39 -9.80 10.45 -2.20
CA LEU A 39 -9.55 10.56 -0.76
C LEU A 39 -9.60 9.19 -0.08
N GLY A 40 -10.54 8.33 -0.48
CA GLY A 40 -10.62 6.96 0.01
C GLY A 40 -9.35 6.16 -0.32
N PHE A 41 -8.85 6.26 -1.55
CA PHE A 41 -7.60 5.63 -1.95
C PHE A 41 -6.40 6.19 -1.19
N MET A 42 -6.28 7.51 -1.03
CA MET A 42 -5.21 8.15 -0.25
C MET A 42 -5.21 7.66 1.20
N LEU A 43 -6.38 7.65 1.85
CA LEU A 43 -6.51 7.21 3.23
C LEU A 43 -6.16 5.72 3.37
N TYR A 44 -6.73 4.88 2.50
CA TYR A 44 -6.39 3.46 2.45
C TYR A 44 -4.89 3.26 2.29
N PHE A 45 -4.26 3.94 1.33
CA PHE A 45 -2.85 3.78 1.04
C PHE A 45 -1.98 4.22 2.21
N LEU A 46 -2.31 5.35 2.82
CA LEU A 46 -1.60 5.88 3.99
C LEU A 46 -1.67 4.89 5.16
N VAL A 47 -2.85 4.36 5.47
CA VAL A 47 -3.01 3.39 6.56
C VAL A 47 -2.27 2.10 6.27
N ALA A 48 -2.48 1.54 5.06
CA ALA A 48 -1.99 0.23 4.69
C ALA A 48 -0.47 0.17 4.46
N HIS A 49 0.13 1.23 3.92
CA HIS A 49 1.55 1.22 3.52
C HIS A 49 2.44 2.12 4.38
N VAL A 50 1.87 2.96 5.26
CA VAL A 50 2.65 3.84 6.14
C VAL A 50 2.35 3.59 7.60
N ALA A 51 1.09 3.77 8.02
CA ALA A 51 0.74 3.70 9.44
C ALA A 51 0.93 2.29 10.01
N LEU A 52 0.36 1.28 9.37
CA LEU A 52 0.46 -0.11 9.83
C LEU A 52 1.89 -0.67 9.78
N PRO A 53 2.63 -0.58 8.65
CA PRO A 53 4.01 -1.06 8.62
C PRO A 53 4.92 -0.29 9.58
N GLY A 54 4.73 1.03 9.71
CA GLY A 54 5.45 1.86 10.66
C GLY A 54 5.19 1.46 12.11
N TRP A 55 3.93 1.21 12.47
CA TRP A 55 3.57 0.72 13.80
C TRP A 55 4.17 -0.66 14.08
N VAL A 56 4.03 -1.62 13.17
CA VAL A 56 4.61 -2.97 13.30
C VAL A 56 6.13 -2.92 13.49
N TYR A 57 6.82 -2.03 12.75
CA TYR A 57 8.25 -1.84 12.91
C TYR A 57 8.62 -1.38 14.34
N LEU A 58 7.92 -0.36 14.84
CA LEU A 58 8.19 0.21 16.17
C LEU A 58 7.87 -0.79 17.28
N ASP A 59 6.74 -1.48 17.15
CA ASP A 59 6.30 -2.51 18.09
C ASP A 59 7.31 -3.67 18.15
N ALA A 60 7.64 -4.27 17.00
CA ALA A 60 8.61 -5.36 16.92
C ALA A 60 10.00 -4.96 17.45
N ARG A 61 10.46 -3.74 17.16
CA ARG A 61 11.74 -3.24 17.70
C ARG A 61 11.69 -3.05 19.21
N SER A 62 10.59 -2.54 19.75
CA SER A 62 10.41 -2.36 21.21
C SER A 62 10.37 -3.70 21.95
N ALA A 63 9.89 -4.75 21.30
CA ALA A 63 9.90 -6.13 21.79
C ALA A 63 11.27 -6.85 21.64
N GLY A 64 12.30 -6.18 21.12
CA GLY A 64 13.62 -6.78 20.91
C GLY A 64 13.68 -7.80 19.77
N ASN A 65 12.71 -7.78 18.84
CA ASN A 65 12.64 -8.75 17.76
C ASN A 65 13.67 -8.47 16.66
N GLY A 66 14.65 -9.37 16.48
CA GLY A 66 15.67 -9.28 15.43
C GLY A 66 15.13 -9.27 14.00
N ASN A 67 13.87 -9.69 13.80
CA ASN A 67 13.20 -9.76 12.51
C ASN A 67 12.20 -8.61 12.28
N ALA A 68 12.30 -7.49 13.01
CA ALA A 68 11.37 -6.35 12.89
C ALA A 68 11.18 -5.90 11.42
N VAL A 69 12.25 -5.85 10.63
CA VAL A 69 12.18 -5.48 9.20
C VAL A 69 11.38 -6.48 8.37
N ALA A 70 11.51 -7.78 8.65
CA ALA A 70 10.77 -8.82 7.94
C ALA A 70 9.26 -8.70 8.21
N TRP A 71 8.88 -8.48 9.47
CA TRP A 71 7.47 -8.25 9.83
C TRP A 71 6.91 -6.99 9.17
N THR A 72 7.68 -5.91 9.15
CA THR A 72 7.29 -4.69 8.43
C THR A 72 7.09 -4.93 6.94
N ALA A 73 7.97 -5.69 6.29
CA ALA A 73 7.84 -6.02 4.86
C ALA A 73 6.60 -6.89 4.60
N VAL A 74 6.32 -7.87 5.46
CA VAL A 74 5.10 -8.67 5.38
C VAL A 74 3.88 -7.76 5.48
N THR A 75 3.79 -6.91 6.51
CA THR A 75 2.66 -5.97 6.69
C THR A 75 2.49 -5.03 5.51
N PHE A 76 3.58 -4.53 4.93
CA PHE A 76 3.54 -3.66 3.75
C PHE A 76 2.99 -4.38 2.50
N LEU A 77 3.21 -5.69 2.37
CA LEU A 77 2.77 -6.48 1.21
C LEU A 77 1.39 -7.12 1.38
N VAL A 78 0.84 -7.18 2.61
CA VAL A 78 -0.53 -7.68 2.88
C VAL A 78 -1.59 -7.10 1.93
N PRO A 79 -1.62 -5.80 1.63
CA PRO A 79 -2.59 -5.21 0.71
C PRO A 79 -2.62 -5.87 -0.69
N VAL A 80 -1.49 -6.42 -1.15
CA VAL A 80 -1.36 -7.08 -2.46
C VAL A 80 -1.98 -8.48 -2.45
N VAL A 81 -2.15 -9.09 -1.28
CA VAL A 81 -2.69 -10.46 -1.15
C VAL A 81 -4.12 -10.55 -1.69
N GLY A 82 -4.95 -9.52 -1.48
CA GLY A 82 -6.32 -9.51 -2.03
C GLY A 82 -6.35 -9.58 -3.56
N ALA A 83 -5.47 -8.83 -4.23
CA ALA A 83 -5.34 -8.88 -5.69
C ALA A 83 -4.83 -10.24 -6.16
N LEU A 84 -3.85 -10.82 -5.46
CA LEU A 84 -3.33 -12.15 -5.76
C LEU A 84 -4.44 -13.21 -5.63
N VAL A 85 -5.22 -13.17 -4.54
CA VAL A 85 -6.35 -14.08 -4.31
C VAL A 85 -7.40 -13.94 -5.41
N TYR A 86 -7.75 -12.72 -5.83
CA TYR A 86 -8.68 -12.50 -6.93
C TYR A 86 -8.18 -13.13 -8.24
N VAL A 87 -6.92 -12.92 -8.59
CA VAL A 87 -6.33 -13.50 -9.80
C VAL A 87 -6.36 -15.03 -9.72
N LEU A 88 -5.92 -15.62 -8.61
CA LEU A 88 -5.85 -17.06 -8.47
C LEU A 88 -7.23 -17.74 -8.45
N LEU A 89 -8.23 -17.13 -7.83
CA LEU A 89 -9.54 -17.77 -7.63
C LEU A 89 -10.56 -17.40 -8.70
N VAL A 90 -10.59 -16.14 -9.13
CA VAL A 90 -11.63 -15.65 -10.04
C VAL A 90 -11.16 -15.74 -11.48
N ARG A 91 -9.92 -15.32 -11.78
CA ARG A 91 -9.40 -15.36 -13.16
C ARG A 91 -9.10 -16.79 -13.60
N ALA A 92 -8.45 -17.61 -12.78
CA ALA A 92 -8.18 -19.01 -13.14
C ALA A 92 -9.46 -19.80 -13.44
N ARG A 93 -10.55 -19.57 -12.69
CA ARG A 93 -11.85 -20.19 -12.97
C ARG A 93 -12.45 -19.78 -14.32
N ARG A 94 -12.23 -18.54 -14.76
CA ARG A 94 -12.73 -18.06 -16.05
C ARG A 94 -11.99 -18.71 -17.22
N GLU A 95 -10.68 -18.88 -17.08
CA GLU A 95 -9.83 -19.54 -18.10
C GLU A 95 -10.26 -21.01 -18.27
N SER A 96 -10.43 -21.76 -17.17
CA SER A 96 -10.90 -23.16 -17.23
C SER A 96 -12.31 -23.33 -17.82
N ALA A 97 -13.18 -22.32 -17.69
CA ALA A 97 -14.54 -22.36 -18.23
C ALA A 97 -14.62 -22.00 -19.72
N SER A 98 -13.57 -21.41 -20.30
CA SER A 98 -13.49 -21.06 -21.72
C SER A 98 -12.89 -22.17 -22.60
N GLU A 99 -12.28 -23.18 -22.00
CA GLU A 99 -11.62 -24.31 -22.68
C GLU A 99 -12.49 -25.57 -22.79
N GLY A 100 -13.69 -25.59 -22.18
CA GLY A 100 -14.64 -26.72 -22.21
C GLY A 100 -15.92 -26.38 -22.94
#